data_AF-A0A2W6ZDK3-F1
#
_entry.id   AF-A0A2W6ZDK3-F1
#
_cell.length_a   1.000
_cell.length_b   1.000
_cell.length_c   1.000
_cell.angle_alpha   90.00
_cell.angle_beta   90.00
_cell.angle_gamma   90.00
#
_symmetry.space_group_name_H-M   'P 1'
#
loop_
_entity.id
_entity.type
_entity.pdbx_description
1 polymer ?
#
loop_
_entity_poly.entity_id
_entity_poly.type
_entity_poly.pdbx_seq_one_letter_code
_entity_poly.pdbx_strand_id
1 'polypeptide(L)'
;MKLVAAIVVSVFSTNLVPLAVEALEEGTYWGGGSRYITIAKRTDTGKKEESQRFCYQGFSNNGSLIASLKLSIPRYQTGVDYEVYTLQDGQKKGRANNLAIQQYAFKREEIIFGNLVGRFVRGSVYKREDNFTTERSPELTECLNSNKPYFKIKN
;
A
#
# COMPACT_ATOMS: atom_id res chain seq x y z
N MET A 1 -22.68 30.92 56.73
CA MET A 1 -22.42 29.82 55.78
C MET A 1 -22.71 30.32 54.37
N LYS A 2 -21.70 30.43 53.51
CA LYS A 2 -21.86 30.79 52.09
C LYS A 2 -21.26 29.65 51.27
N LEU A 3 -22.12 28.91 50.58
CA LEU A 3 -21.76 27.87 49.62
C LEU A 3 -21.40 28.57 48.30
N VAL A 4 -20.16 28.40 47.84
CA VAL A 4 -19.77 28.74 46.46
C VAL A 4 -19.52 27.43 45.75
N ALA A 5 -20.44 27.08 44.86
CA ALA A 5 -20.30 25.94 43.96
C ALA A 5 -19.26 26.31 42.89
N ALA A 6 -18.14 25.59 42.89
CA ALA A 6 -17.13 25.71 41.85
C ALA A 6 -17.53 24.85 40.64
N ILE A 7 -17.40 25.47 39.47
CA ILE A 7 -17.82 25.03 38.15
C ILE A 7 -17.06 23.76 37.75
N VAL A 8 -17.81 22.73 37.33
CA VAL A 8 -17.25 21.53 36.71
C VAL A 8 -16.60 21.92 35.38
N VAL A 9 -15.28 21.85 35.33
CA VAL A 9 -14.52 21.99 34.08
C VAL A 9 -14.74 20.72 33.26
N SER A 10 -15.67 20.79 32.30
CA SER A 10 -15.83 19.77 31.28
C SER A 10 -14.63 19.82 30.34
N VAL A 11 -13.70 18.89 30.52
CA VAL A 11 -12.64 18.63 29.54
C VAL A 11 -13.29 17.86 28.40
N PHE A 12 -13.46 18.51 27.25
CA PHE A 12 -13.88 17.85 26.02
C PHE A 12 -12.80 16.85 25.61
N SER A 13 -12.99 15.59 26.01
CA SER A 13 -12.27 14.45 25.43
C SER A 13 -12.75 14.29 23.99
N THR A 14 -12.12 14.98 23.05
CA THR A 14 -12.29 14.66 21.63
C THR A 14 -11.75 13.24 21.43
N ASN A 15 -12.65 12.28 21.22
CA ASN A 15 -12.32 10.99 20.65
C ASN A 15 -11.76 11.26 19.24
N LEU A 16 -10.45 11.49 19.15
CA LEU A 16 -9.69 11.35 17.92
C LEU A 16 -9.73 9.88 17.57
N VAL A 17 -10.77 9.46 16.86
CA VAL A 17 -10.75 8.22 16.11
C VAL A 17 -9.60 8.39 15.11
N PRO A 18 -8.50 7.62 15.19
CA PRO A 18 -7.55 7.63 14.11
C PRO A 18 -8.31 7.06 12.91
N LEU A 19 -8.67 7.93 11.97
CA LEU A 19 -9.01 7.50 10.61
C LEU A 19 -7.73 6.88 10.07
N ALA A 20 -7.56 5.58 10.29
CA ALA A 20 -6.59 4.77 9.59
C ALA A 20 -7.03 4.72 8.13
N VAL A 21 -6.82 5.83 7.41
CA VAL A 21 -7.04 5.92 5.98
C VAL A 21 -5.90 5.14 5.35
N GLU A 22 -6.16 3.86 5.15
CA GLU A 22 -5.36 3.02 4.28
C GLU A 22 -5.67 3.43 2.84
N ALA A 23 -4.68 3.99 2.14
CA ALA A 23 -4.89 4.42 0.75
C ALA A 23 -4.54 3.30 -0.23
N LEU A 24 -3.55 2.46 0.08
CA LEU A 24 -3.23 1.28 -0.73
C LEU A 24 -4.20 0.13 -0.46
N GLU A 25 -5.08 -0.16 -1.40
CA GLU A 25 -6.09 -1.21 -1.28
C GLU A 25 -5.68 -2.52 -1.97
N GLU A 26 -5.99 -3.64 -1.31
CA GLU A 26 -5.88 -4.98 -1.90
C GLU A 26 -6.79 -5.10 -3.12
N GLY A 27 -6.30 -5.75 -4.18
CA GLY A 27 -7.06 -5.97 -5.39
C GLY A 27 -6.18 -6.30 -6.60
N THR A 28 -6.84 -6.72 -7.67
CA THR A 28 -6.24 -6.88 -9.00
C THR A 28 -6.61 -5.68 -9.86
N TYR A 29 -5.61 -5.12 -10.52
CA TYR A 29 -5.69 -3.93 -11.34
C TYR A 29 -5.21 -4.25 -12.75
N TRP A 30 -5.98 -3.85 -13.75
CA TRP A 30 -5.67 -4.06 -15.17
C TRP A 30 -5.40 -2.71 -15.85
N GLY A 31 -4.44 -2.69 -16.77
CA GLY A 31 -4.11 -1.48 -17.53
C GLY A 31 -2.69 -1.46 -18.07
N GLY A 32 -2.24 -0.28 -18.49
CA GLY A 32 -0.84 -0.02 -18.83
C GLY A 32 -0.21 -0.94 -19.89
N GLY A 33 -0.96 -1.33 -20.92
CA GLY A 33 -0.48 -2.21 -22.00
C GLY A 33 -0.78 -3.70 -21.77
N SER A 34 -2.01 -4.01 -21.33
CA SER A 34 -2.55 -5.37 -21.17
C SER A 34 -1.81 -6.22 -20.13
N ARG A 35 -1.61 -5.66 -18.94
CA ARG A 35 -0.96 -6.36 -17.82
C ARG A 35 -1.83 -6.27 -16.57
N TYR A 36 -1.75 -7.32 -15.77
CA TYR A 36 -2.38 -7.39 -14.46
C TYR A 36 -1.35 -7.11 -13.36
N ILE A 37 -1.78 -6.33 -12.37
CA ILE A 37 -1.08 -6.07 -11.12
C ILE A 37 -1.99 -6.50 -9.98
N THR A 38 -1.53 -7.40 -9.14
CA THR A 38 -2.23 -7.78 -7.90
C THR A 38 -1.49 -7.18 -6.72
N ILE A 39 -2.22 -6.47 -5.87
CA ILE A 39 -1.78 -5.98 -4.56
C ILE A 39 -2.47 -6.83 -3.52
N ALA A 40 -1.70 -7.45 -2.62
CA ALA A 40 -2.25 -8.19 -1.50
C ALA A 40 -1.66 -7.73 -0.18
N LYS A 41 -2.44 -7.86 0.88
CA LYS A 41 -2.09 -7.44 2.23
C LYS A 41 -2.08 -8.64 3.18
N ARG A 42 -1.13 -8.64 4.12
CA ARG A 42 -1.17 -9.54 5.28
C ARG A 42 -2.19 -9.00 6.28
N THR A 43 -3.33 -9.68 6.39
CA THR A 43 -4.35 -9.42 7.41
C THR A 43 -3.93 -10.04 8.75
N ASP A 44 -2.90 -9.48 9.41
CA ASP A 44 -2.48 -9.92 10.74
C ASP A 44 -3.31 -9.13 11.77
N THR A 45 -4.40 -9.72 12.28
CA THR A 45 -5.35 -9.07 13.22
C THR A 45 -4.77 -8.83 14.62
N GLY A 46 -3.52 -9.21 14.88
CA GLY A 46 -2.89 -9.16 16.21
C GLY A 46 -1.69 -8.23 16.35
N LYS A 47 -1.31 -7.46 15.33
CA LYS A 47 -0.13 -6.58 15.39
C LYS A 47 -0.49 -5.12 15.20
N LYS A 48 0.19 -4.24 15.94
CA LYS A 48 0.14 -2.78 15.80
C LYS A 48 0.27 -2.40 14.32
N GLU A 49 -0.46 -1.37 13.89
CA GLU A 49 -0.58 -0.87 12.50
C GLU A 49 0.76 -0.77 11.72
N GLU A 50 1.89 -0.71 12.41
CA GLU A 50 3.24 -0.63 11.87
C GLU A 50 3.74 -1.89 11.13
N SER A 51 3.04 -3.04 11.19
CA SER A 51 3.48 -4.26 10.50
C SER A 51 2.61 -4.68 9.31
N GLN A 52 1.85 -3.77 8.70
CA GLN A 52 1.10 -4.08 7.48
C GLN A 52 2.08 -4.41 6.34
N ARG A 53 2.13 -5.68 5.96
CA ARG A 53 2.95 -6.15 4.83
C ARG A 53 2.09 -6.19 3.58
N PHE A 54 2.54 -5.47 2.57
CA PHE A 54 1.95 -5.48 1.24
C PHE A 54 2.88 -6.19 0.27
N CYS A 55 2.30 -6.98 -0.63
CA CYS A 55 3.00 -7.64 -1.71
C CYS A 55 2.35 -7.29 -3.05
N TYR A 56 3.21 -7.05 -4.01
CA TYR A 56 2.90 -6.82 -5.42
C TYR A 56 3.16 -8.11 -6.19
N GLN A 57 2.29 -8.39 -7.15
CA GLN A 57 2.52 -9.36 -8.20
C GLN A 57 2.13 -8.74 -9.55
N GLY A 58 3.09 -8.65 -10.47
CA GLY A 58 2.87 -8.18 -11.84
C GLY A 58 3.03 -9.31 -12.83
N PHE A 59 2.14 -9.37 -13.82
CA PHE A 59 2.20 -10.35 -14.90
C PHE A 59 2.46 -9.70 -16.25
N SER A 60 3.29 -10.34 -17.08
CA SER A 60 3.51 -9.99 -18.48
C SER A 60 3.73 -11.25 -19.30
N ASN A 61 3.72 -11.12 -20.63
CA ASN A 61 4.04 -12.24 -21.53
C ASN A 61 5.47 -12.79 -21.33
N ASN A 62 6.35 -12.04 -20.68
CA ASN A 62 7.74 -12.42 -20.43
C ASN A 62 7.95 -13.00 -19.02
N GLY A 63 6.87 -13.23 -18.26
CA GLY A 63 6.95 -13.75 -16.90
C GLY A 63 6.21 -12.90 -15.87
N SER A 64 6.34 -13.31 -14.62
CA SER A 64 5.78 -12.64 -13.44
C SER A 64 6.86 -12.11 -12.50
N LEU A 65 6.55 -10.99 -11.84
CA LEU A 65 7.38 -10.38 -10.81
C LEU A 65 6.59 -10.32 -9.50
N ILE A 66 7.18 -10.80 -8.41
CA ILE A 66 6.61 -10.72 -7.06
C ILE A 66 7.57 -9.93 -6.19
N ALA A 67 7.07 -8.91 -5.49
CA ALA A 67 7.87 -8.10 -4.59
C ALA A 67 7.10 -7.63 -3.37
N SER A 68 7.76 -7.53 -2.22
CA SER A 68 7.19 -6.81 -1.08
C SER A 68 7.24 -5.29 -1.33
N LEU A 69 6.25 -4.56 -0.84
CA LEU A 69 6.17 -3.11 -1.00
C LEU A 69 6.67 -2.37 0.24
N LYS A 70 7.24 -1.17 0.05
CA LYS A 70 7.62 -0.24 1.12
C LYS A 70 6.92 1.09 0.92
N LEU A 71 6.32 1.63 1.96
CA LEU A 71 5.90 3.03 1.94
C LEU A 71 7.13 3.92 1.73
N SER A 72 7.17 4.62 0.60
CA SER A 72 8.33 5.41 0.16
C SER A 72 8.19 6.87 0.59
N ILE A 73 6.99 7.44 0.46
CA ILE A 73 6.69 8.80 0.91
C ILE A 73 5.83 8.69 2.18
N PRO A 74 6.31 9.17 3.33
CA PRO A 74 5.54 9.15 4.56
C PRO A 74 4.23 9.93 4.44
N ARG A 75 3.15 9.41 5.05
CA ARG A 75 1.79 9.99 5.01
C ARG A 75 1.73 11.46 5.45
N TYR A 76 2.53 11.85 6.45
CA TYR A 76 2.57 13.24 6.93
C TYR A 76 3.02 14.23 5.85
N GLN A 77 3.74 13.77 4.81
CA GLN A 77 4.15 14.62 3.71
C GLN A 77 3.09 14.72 2.61
N THR A 78 2.25 13.70 2.44
CA THR A 78 1.21 13.65 1.39
C THR A 78 -0.16 14.10 1.88
N GLY A 79 -0.31 14.38 3.18
CA GLY A 79 -1.55 14.94 3.72
C GLY A 79 -2.76 14.01 3.56
N VAL A 80 -2.54 12.69 3.54
CA VAL A 80 -3.52 11.62 3.24
C VAL A 80 -4.11 11.61 1.81
N ASP A 81 -3.67 12.51 0.91
CA ASP A 81 -4.21 12.58 -0.46
C ASP A 81 -3.85 11.37 -1.31
N TYR A 82 -2.64 10.84 -1.10
CA TYR A 82 -2.13 9.66 -1.78
C TYR A 82 -1.02 8.98 -0.98
N GLU A 83 -0.80 7.71 -1.28
CA GLU A 83 0.38 6.98 -0.82
C GLU A 83 1.23 6.55 -2.01
N VAL A 84 2.54 6.42 -1.75
CA VAL A 84 3.52 5.93 -2.73
C VAL A 84 4.29 4.78 -2.12
N TYR A 85 4.24 3.63 -2.78
CA TYR A 85 4.92 2.40 -2.38
C TYR A 85 5.95 2.00 -3.42
N THR A 86 7.20 1.77 -3.00
CA THR A 86 8.25 1.22 -3.88
C THR A 86 8.36 -0.29 -3.73
N LEU A 87 8.70 -0.97 -4.82
CA LEU A 87 9.05 -2.39 -4.78
C LEU A 87 10.36 -2.56 -3.99
N GLN A 88 10.34 -3.37 -2.93
CA GLN A 88 11.54 -3.72 -2.17
C GLN A 88 12.25 -4.88 -2.85
N ASP A 89 13.46 -4.64 -3.35
CA ASP A 89 14.38 -5.71 -3.72
C ASP A 89 15.27 -6.06 -2.53
N GLY A 90 15.35 -7.36 -2.22
CA GLY A 90 16.17 -7.91 -1.15
C GLY A 90 17.66 -7.97 -1.48
N GLN A 91 18.09 -7.60 -2.69
CA GLN A 91 19.49 -7.64 -3.11
C GLN A 91 20.03 -6.24 -3.46
N LYS A 92 21.16 -5.92 -2.82
CA LYS A 92 22.17 -4.87 -3.11
C LYS A 92 21.74 -3.75 -4.07
N LYS A 93 21.68 -2.53 -3.52
CA LYS A 93 21.78 -1.21 -4.19
C LYS A 93 22.05 -1.33 -5.71
N GLY A 94 21.01 -1.29 -6.55
CA GLY A 94 21.22 -0.97 -7.95
C GLY A 94 20.26 -1.44 -9.03
N ARG A 95 19.23 -2.29 -8.79
CA ARG A 95 18.39 -2.75 -9.92
C ARG A 95 16.87 -2.84 -9.77
N ALA A 96 16.27 -2.89 -8.58
CA ALA A 96 14.88 -2.46 -8.43
C ALA A 96 14.82 -0.93 -8.37
N ASN A 97 15.10 -0.38 -9.54
CA ASN A 97 15.05 1.03 -9.93
C ASN A 97 13.68 1.59 -9.61
N ASN A 98 13.56 2.59 -8.72
CA ASN A 98 12.47 3.56 -8.54
C ASN A 98 11.01 3.14 -8.85
N LEU A 99 10.68 1.86 -9.00
CA LEU A 99 9.39 1.38 -9.45
C LEU A 99 8.47 1.50 -8.25
N ALA A 100 7.39 2.23 -8.48
CA ALA A 100 6.50 2.64 -7.45
C ALA A 100 5.06 2.54 -7.91
N ILE A 101 4.21 2.35 -6.92
CA ILE A 101 2.77 2.35 -7.01
C ILE A 101 2.31 3.58 -6.26
N GLN A 102 1.50 4.40 -6.90
CA GLN A 102 0.81 5.50 -6.26
C GLN A 102 -0.69 5.24 -6.29
N GLN A 103 -1.35 5.43 -5.15
CA GLN A 103 -2.81 5.36 -5.04
C GLN A 103 -3.32 6.60 -4.34
N TYR A 104 -4.31 7.26 -4.96
CA TYR A 104 -4.98 8.42 -4.38
C TYR A 104 -6.12 7.97 -3.46
N ALA A 105 -6.26 8.59 -2.30
CA ALA A 105 -7.31 8.26 -1.34
C ALA A 105 -8.73 8.50 -1.89
N PHE A 106 -8.88 9.44 -2.84
CA PHE A 106 -10.15 9.77 -3.51
C PHE A 106 -10.39 8.99 -4.82
N LYS A 107 -9.43 8.15 -5.26
CA LYS A 107 -9.54 7.28 -6.45
C LYS A 107 -8.97 5.90 -6.13
N ARG A 108 -9.61 5.21 -5.20
CA ARG A 108 -9.15 3.89 -4.72
C ARG A 108 -9.32 2.77 -5.75
N GLU A 109 -10.13 2.98 -6.76
CA GLU A 109 -10.25 2.05 -7.88
C GLU A 109 -9.12 2.18 -8.91
N GLU A 110 -8.16 3.10 -8.71
CA GLU A 110 -7.04 3.31 -9.62
C GLU A 110 -5.70 3.27 -8.88
N ILE A 111 -4.70 2.68 -9.53
CA ILE A 111 -3.29 2.83 -9.15
C ILE A 111 -2.49 3.36 -10.33
N ILE A 112 -1.44 4.11 -10.04
CA ILE A 112 -0.42 4.49 -11.02
C ILE A 112 0.81 3.64 -10.75
N PHE A 113 1.25 2.88 -11.74
CA PHE A 113 2.48 2.08 -11.64
C PHE A 113 3.52 2.55 -12.66
N GLY A 114 4.73 2.82 -12.18
CA GLY A 114 5.83 3.31 -13.01
C GLY A 114 7.01 3.79 -12.18
N ASN A 115 7.76 4.77 -12.68
CA ASN A 115 8.94 5.29 -12.01
C ASN A 115 8.57 6.43 -11.05
N LEU A 116 9.10 6.38 -9.83
CA LEU A 116 9.08 7.49 -8.88
C LEU A 116 9.99 8.62 -9.40
N VAL A 117 9.38 9.79 -9.62
CA VAL A 117 10.05 11.02 -10.07
C VAL A 117 9.70 12.13 -9.08
N GLY A 118 10.67 12.51 -8.25
CA GLY A 118 10.43 13.40 -7.13
C GLY A 118 9.47 12.77 -6.13
N ARG A 119 8.24 13.30 -6.04
CA ARG A 119 7.21 12.85 -5.11
C ARG A 119 6.00 12.16 -5.77
N PHE A 120 6.08 11.93 -7.08
CA PHE A 120 4.97 11.36 -7.86
C PHE A 120 5.44 10.19 -8.71
N VAL A 121 4.53 9.30 -9.05
CA VAL A 121 4.80 8.19 -9.95
C VAL A 121 4.46 8.61 -11.37
N ARG A 122 5.47 8.61 -12.25
CA ARG A 122 5.30 8.75 -13.69
C ARG A 122 5.16 7.36 -14.29
N GLY A 123 3.94 7.02 -14.68
CA GLY A 123 3.62 5.66 -15.11
C GLY A 123 2.27 5.53 -15.78
N SER A 124 1.83 4.29 -15.91
CA SER A 124 0.53 3.94 -16.46
C SER A 124 -0.51 3.84 -15.35
N VAL A 125 -1.73 4.24 -15.67
CA VAL A 125 -2.90 4.03 -14.81
C VAL A 125 -3.41 2.60 -15.00
N TYR A 126 -3.70 1.94 -13.90
CA TYR A 126 -4.36 0.64 -13.83
C TYR A 126 -5.66 0.82 -13.03
N LYS A 127 -6.72 0.17 -13.48
CA LYS A 127 -8.05 0.22 -12.86
C LYS A 127 -8.35 -1.11 -12.19
N ARG A 128 -9.02 -1.07 -11.04
CA ARG A 128 -9.46 -2.28 -10.34
C ARG A 128 -10.39 -3.08 -11.25
N GLU A 129 -10.23 -4.40 -11.18
CA GLU A 129 -11.13 -5.35 -11.82
C GLU A 129 -12.21 -5.77 -10.81
N ASP A 130 -13.49 -5.53 -11.16
CA ASP A 130 -14.63 -5.70 -10.25
C ASP A 130 -14.93 -7.18 -9.91
N ASN A 131 -14.58 -8.11 -10.81
CA ASN A 131 -14.85 -9.55 -10.66
C ASN A 131 -13.63 -10.33 -10.11
N PHE A 132 -13.08 -9.84 -9.01
CA PHE A 132 -11.89 -10.42 -8.39
C PHE A 132 -12.18 -11.78 -7.74
N THR A 133 -11.46 -12.82 -8.18
CA THR A 133 -11.28 -14.05 -7.41
C THR A 133 -10.04 -13.91 -6.52
N THR A 134 -10.23 -14.07 -5.21
CA THR A 134 -9.22 -13.95 -4.14
C THR A 134 -8.13 -15.03 -4.15
N GLU A 135 -7.88 -15.68 -5.29
CA GLU A 135 -6.90 -16.75 -5.36
C GLU A 135 -5.48 -16.17 -5.40
N ARG A 136 -4.82 -16.24 -4.25
CA ARG A 136 -3.44 -15.80 -4.09
C ARG A 136 -2.51 -16.88 -4.62
N SER A 137 -1.56 -16.50 -5.49
CA SER A 137 -0.55 -17.46 -5.92
C SER A 137 0.29 -17.95 -4.72
N PRO A 138 0.89 -19.15 -4.79
CA PRO A 138 1.79 -19.64 -3.75
C PRO A 138 2.93 -18.66 -3.45
N GLU A 139 3.48 -18.02 -4.48
CA GLU A 139 4.55 -17.02 -4.35
C GLU A 139 4.06 -15.73 -3.70
N LEU A 140 2.83 -15.30 -3.99
CA LEU A 140 2.22 -14.15 -3.32
C LEU A 140 2.02 -14.44 -1.83
N THR A 141 1.58 -15.65 -1.50
CA THR A 141 1.45 -16.12 -0.10
C THR A 141 2.81 -16.21 0.60
N GLU A 142 3.83 -16.71 -0.08
CA GLU A 142 5.21 -16.75 0.43
C GLU A 142 5.72 -15.32 0.71
N CYS A 143 5.53 -14.39 -0.24
CA CYS A 143 5.84 -12.99 -0.05
C CYS A 143 5.13 -12.44 1.17
N LEU A 144 3.82 -12.66 1.27
CA LEU A 144 2.99 -12.19 2.37
C LEU A 144 3.45 -12.75 3.71
N ASN A 145 3.98 -13.97 3.79
CA ASN A 145 4.43 -14.61 5.05
C ASN A 145 5.90 -14.32 5.41
N SER A 146 6.69 -13.78 4.48
CA SER A 146 8.08 -13.41 4.75
C SER A 146 8.21 -12.21 5.68
N ASN A 147 9.19 -12.24 6.59
CA ASN A 147 9.56 -11.12 7.46
C ASN A 147 10.76 -10.31 6.91
N LYS A 148 11.30 -10.70 5.74
CA LYS A 148 12.38 -10.00 5.05
C LYS A 148 11.84 -9.32 3.79
N PRO A 149 12.55 -8.34 3.21
CA PRO A 149 12.27 -7.92 1.84
C PRO A 149 12.18 -9.15 0.91
N TYR A 150 11.15 -9.19 0.08
CA TYR A 150 10.89 -10.31 -0.84
C TYR A 150 10.92 -9.79 -2.27
N PHE A 151 11.64 -10.49 -3.14
CA PHE A 151 11.72 -10.17 -4.56
C PHE A 151 11.98 -11.45 -5.35
N LYS A 152 11.16 -11.70 -6.37
CA LYS A 152 11.24 -12.89 -7.22
C LYS A 152 10.78 -12.56 -8.62
N ILE A 153 11.53 -13.02 -9.61
CA ILE A 153 11.17 -12.96 -11.03
C ILE A 153 11.03 -14.41 -11.51
N LYS A 154 9.95 -14.70 -12.23
CA LYS A 154 9.69 -15.98 -12.87
C LYS A 154 9.50 -15.72 -14.36
N ASN A 155 10.37 -16.28 -15.19
CA ASN A 155 10.25 -16.25 -16.65
C ASN A 155 9.52 -17.48 -17.15
#